data_AF-A0A8J2PM27-F1
#
_entry.id   AF-A0A8J2PM27-F1
#
_cell.length_a   1.000
_cell.length_b   1.000
_cell.length_c   1.000
_cell.angle_alpha   90.00
_cell.angle_beta   90.00
_cell.angle_gamma   90.00
#
_symmetry.space_group_name_H-M   'P 1'
#
loop_
_entity.id
_entity.type
_entity.pdbx_description
1 polymer ?
#
loop_
_entity_poly.entity_id
_entity_poly.type
_entity_poly.pdbx_seq_one_letter_code
_entity_poly.pdbx_strand_id
1 'polypeptide(L)'
;MGDSNENPILNPSNFERTETIGEGFRVTWQVDFEEEIVTFDLEVETKGYVGFGFSKENGMDDADLIIGGVLDDKSTYFEDRFAKGHIVGLDKVQNWEFIEATETGETTHLKFRRDFDTGDA
;
A
#
# COMPACT_ATOMS: atom_id res chain seq x y z
N MET A 1 -33.75 20.50 16.93
CA MET A 1 -33.85 19.17 16.31
C MET A 1 -33.10 19.29 15.00
N GLY A 2 -31.79 19.04 15.06
CA GLY A 2 -30.92 19.09 13.90
C GLY A 2 -30.90 17.71 13.28
N ASP A 3 -31.30 17.64 12.02
CA ASP A 3 -31.07 16.48 11.17
C ASP A 3 -30.16 16.95 10.05
N SER A 4 -28.86 16.70 10.20
CA SER A 4 -27.87 16.84 9.15
C SER A 4 -27.39 15.45 8.79
N ASN A 5 -28.22 14.74 8.01
CA ASN A 5 -27.77 13.64 7.19
C ASN A 5 -26.91 14.24 6.07
N GLU A 6 -25.65 14.52 6.37
CA GLU A 6 -24.64 14.69 5.34
C GLU A 6 -24.38 13.29 4.76
N ASN A 7 -25.05 13.00 3.64
CA ASN A 7 -24.56 11.97 2.74
C ASN A 7 -23.10 12.34 2.40
N PRO A 8 -22.10 11.46 2.62
CA PRO A 8 -20.76 11.77 2.19
C PRO A 8 -20.83 12.04 0.68
N ILE A 9 -20.43 13.25 0.30
CA ILE A 9 -20.30 13.62 -1.11
C ILE A 9 -19.29 12.63 -1.67
N LEU A 10 -19.76 11.64 -2.43
CA LEU A 10 -18.88 10.85 -3.28
C LEU A 10 -18.35 11.82 -4.32
N ASN A 11 -17.15 12.35 -4.06
CA ASN A 11 -16.40 13.09 -5.06
C ASN A 11 -16.21 12.13 -6.26
N PRO A 12 -16.76 12.43 -7.45
CA PRO A 12 -16.66 11.55 -8.61
C PRO A 12 -15.21 11.41 -9.13
N SER A 13 -14.29 12.22 -8.59
CA SER A 13 -12.84 12.11 -8.74
C SER A 13 -12.24 10.95 -7.93
N ASN A 14 -12.91 10.44 -6.90
CA ASN A 14 -12.34 9.40 -6.05
C ASN A 14 -12.97 8.06 -6.40
N PHE A 15 -12.16 7.10 -6.84
CA PHE A 15 -12.63 5.75 -7.12
C PHE A 15 -11.88 4.75 -6.26
N GLU A 16 -12.61 3.72 -5.84
CA GLU A 16 -12.09 2.57 -5.15
C GLU A 16 -12.15 1.35 -6.07
N ARG A 17 -11.13 0.50 -5.98
CA ARG A 17 -11.06 -0.81 -6.62
C ARG A 17 -10.53 -1.81 -5.62
N THR A 18 -10.98 -3.04 -5.76
CA THR A 18 -10.45 -4.19 -5.02
C THR A 18 -10.17 -5.31 -5.98
N GLU A 19 -8.99 -5.91 -5.88
CA GLU A 19 -8.61 -7.09 -6.66
C GLU A 19 -7.98 -8.14 -5.74
N THR A 20 -8.04 -9.39 -6.18
CA THR A 20 -7.35 -10.51 -5.54
C THR A 20 -6.22 -10.99 -6.43
N ILE A 21 -5.00 -11.00 -5.92
CA ILE A 21 -3.77 -11.38 -6.65
C ILE A 21 -3.35 -12.77 -6.18
N GLY A 22 -3.68 -13.81 -6.96
CA GLY A 22 -3.40 -15.19 -6.54
C GLY A 22 -4.30 -15.65 -5.40
N GLU A 23 -3.76 -16.45 -4.47
CA GLU A 23 -4.48 -16.94 -3.29
C GLU A 23 -4.07 -16.15 -2.04
N GLY A 24 -5.06 -15.73 -1.25
CA GLY A 24 -4.82 -15.09 0.05
C GLY A 24 -4.24 -13.68 0.01
N PHE A 25 -4.20 -13.01 -1.15
CA PHE A 25 -3.73 -11.63 -1.28
C PHE A 25 -4.81 -10.74 -1.89
N ARG A 26 -5.42 -9.88 -1.08
CA ARG A 26 -6.41 -8.89 -1.53
C ARG A 26 -5.83 -7.49 -1.41
N VAL A 27 -5.99 -6.70 -2.46
CA VAL A 27 -5.57 -5.30 -2.49
C VAL A 27 -6.77 -4.43 -2.81
N THR A 28 -7.06 -3.49 -1.93
CA THR A 28 -7.98 -2.38 -2.19
C THR A 28 -7.16 -1.12 -2.39
N TRP A 29 -7.49 -0.31 -3.39
CA TRP A 29 -6.89 1.00 -3.57
C TRP A 29 -7.92 2.06 -3.87
N GLN A 30 -7.70 3.23 -3.26
CA GLN A 30 -8.46 4.44 -3.48
C GLN A 30 -7.55 5.47 -4.14
N VAL A 31 -8.03 6.06 -5.22
CA VAL A 31 -7.33 7.15 -5.92
C VAL A 31 -7.97 8.48 -5.54
N ASP A 32 -7.15 9.46 -5.16
CA ASP A 32 -7.51 10.86 -5.04
C ASP A 32 -6.82 11.65 -6.15
N PHE A 33 -7.58 12.09 -7.16
CA PHE A 33 -7.02 12.85 -8.29
C PHE A 33 -6.77 14.33 -7.98
N GLU A 34 -7.36 14.88 -6.91
CA GLU A 34 -7.13 16.28 -6.55
C GLU A 34 -5.81 16.42 -5.80
N GLU A 35 -5.53 15.49 -4.89
CA GLU A 35 -4.27 15.43 -4.14
C GLU A 35 -3.18 14.65 -4.88
N GLU A 36 -3.51 13.96 -5.98
CA GLU A 36 -2.61 13.09 -6.76
C GLU A 36 -2.00 11.95 -5.91
N ILE A 37 -2.83 11.30 -5.09
CA ILE A 37 -2.42 10.25 -4.13
C ILE A 37 -3.20 8.96 -4.39
N VAL A 38 -2.53 7.81 -4.22
CA VAL A 38 -3.19 6.50 -4.09
C VAL A 38 -3.01 5.98 -2.67
N THR A 39 -4.11 5.58 -2.03
CA THR A 39 -4.09 4.86 -0.75
C THR A 39 -4.36 3.39 -1.00
N PHE A 40 -3.50 2.52 -0.47
CA PHE A 40 -3.61 1.07 -0.57
C PHE A 40 -3.95 0.47 0.79
N ASP A 41 -4.79 -0.57 0.77
CA ASP A 41 -5.18 -1.38 1.91
C ASP A 41 -5.03 -2.86 1.49
N LEU A 42 -4.00 -3.50 2.02
CA LEU A 42 -3.66 -4.89 1.72
C LEU A 42 -4.20 -5.79 2.83
N GLU A 43 -4.89 -6.87 2.45
CA GLU A 43 -5.25 -7.97 3.33
C GLU A 43 -4.59 -9.24 2.80
N VAL A 44 -3.62 -9.76 3.57
CA VAL A 44 -2.76 -10.87 3.12
C VAL A 44 -2.74 -11.98 4.16
N GLU A 45 -3.00 -13.21 3.73
CA GLU A 45 -2.93 -14.43 4.55
C GLU A 45 -1.46 -14.79 4.88
N THR A 46 -0.87 -14.06 5.81
CA THR A 46 0.50 -14.26 6.32
C THR A 46 0.63 -13.77 7.76
N LYS A 47 1.64 -14.30 8.48
CA LYS A 47 2.08 -13.87 9.82
C LYS A 47 3.51 -13.28 9.82
N GLY A 48 3.96 -12.85 8.64
CA GLY A 48 5.33 -12.44 8.39
C GLY A 48 5.40 -11.04 7.80
N TYR A 49 6.05 -10.93 6.65
CA TYR A 49 6.11 -9.69 5.88
C TYR A 49 5.18 -9.74 4.68
N VAL A 50 4.68 -8.57 4.29
CA VAL A 50 4.05 -8.32 3.01
C VAL A 50 5.04 -7.54 2.15
N GLY A 51 5.32 -8.05 0.96
CA GLY A 51 6.03 -7.32 -0.10
C GLY A 51 5.05 -6.96 -1.21
N PHE A 52 5.01 -5.70 -1.60
CA PHE A 52 4.09 -5.21 -2.64
C PHE A 52 4.76 -4.09 -3.42
N GLY A 53 4.51 -3.98 -4.73
CA GLY A 53 5.01 -2.87 -5.51
C GLY A 53 4.76 -2.98 -7.00
N PHE A 54 5.39 -2.07 -7.74
CA PHE A 54 5.16 -1.85 -9.15
C PHE A 54 6.47 -1.91 -9.93
N SER A 55 6.40 -2.43 -11.14
CA SER A 55 7.49 -2.37 -12.11
C SER A 55 6.94 -2.00 -13.48
N LYS A 56 7.75 -1.29 -14.27
CA LYS A 56 7.37 -0.91 -15.66
C LYS A 56 7.39 -2.10 -16.60
N GLU A 57 8.27 -3.07 -16.33
CA GLU A 57 8.45 -4.30 -17.09
C GLU A 57 8.01 -5.51 -16.27
N ASN A 58 7.73 -6.64 -16.93
CA ASN A 58 7.42 -7.88 -16.23
C ASN A 58 8.64 -8.36 -15.44
N GLY A 59 8.60 -8.22 -14.11
CA GLY A 59 9.64 -8.71 -13.21
C GLY A 59 9.98 -7.73 -12.10
N MET A 60 11.14 -7.95 -11.50
CA MET A 60 11.63 -7.23 -10.32
C MET A 60 12.63 -6.11 -10.66
N ASP A 61 13.10 -6.06 -11.90
CA ASP A 61 14.04 -5.03 -12.33
C ASP A 61 13.34 -3.67 -12.37
N ASP A 62 14.00 -2.65 -11.81
CA ASP A 62 13.48 -1.30 -11.60
C ASP A 62 12.09 -1.27 -10.92
N ALA A 63 11.87 -2.16 -9.95
CA ALA A 63 10.65 -2.19 -9.17
C ALA A 63 10.72 -1.25 -7.96
N ASP A 64 9.65 -0.48 -7.78
CA ASP A 64 9.35 0.35 -6.61
C ASP A 64 8.47 -0.48 -5.66
N LEU A 65 8.92 -0.72 -4.44
CA LEU A 65 8.43 -1.76 -3.55
C LEU A 65 8.29 -1.26 -2.11
N ILE A 66 7.34 -1.83 -1.39
CA ILE A 66 7.32 -1.78 0.06
C ILE A 66 7.52 -3.16 0.66
N ILE A 67 8.09 -3.15 1.86
CA ILE A 67 8.11 -4.29 2.76
C ILE A 67 7.59 -3.82 4.12
N GLY A 68 6.54 -4.47 4.61
CA GLY A 68 5.97 -4.11 5.91
C GLY A 68 5.19 -5.24 6.56
N GLY A 69 4.85 -5.05 7.83
CA GLY A 69 4.09 -6.01 8.62
C GLY A 69 4.13 -5.71 10.11
N VAL A 70 3.88 -6.75 10.90
CA VAL A 70 3.87 -6.69 12.37
C VAL A 70 4.92 -7.67 12.90
N LEU A 71 5.70 -7.23 13.89
CA LEU A 71 6.68 -8.05 14.59
C LEU A 71 6.03 -8.83 15.75
N ASP A 72 6.74 -9.85 16.25
CA ASP A 72 6.28 -10.68 17.37
C ASP A 72 5.92 -9.86 18.63
N ASP A 73 6.63 -8.75 18.87
CA ASP A 73 6.40 -7.82 19.98
C ASP A 73 5.24 -6.84 19.75
N LYS A 74 4.51 -7.00 18.64
CA LYS A 74 3.38 -6.17 18.19
C LYS A 74 3.76 -4.78 17.71
N SER A 75 5.04 -4.46 17.56
CA SER A 75 5.47 -3.28 16.83
C SER A 75 5.30 -3.46 15.32
N THR A 76 5.09 -2.37 14.59
CA THR A 76 4.94 -2.38 13.13
C THR A 76 6.24 -1.96 12.47
N TYR A 77 6.45 -2.41 11.24
CA TYR A 77 7.54 -1.95 10.39
C TYR A 77 7.04 -1.73 8.96
N PHE A 78 7.65 -0.77 8.29
CA PHE A 78 7.33 -0.39 6.93
C PHE A 78 8.55 0.26 6.32
N GLU A 79 8.98 -0.22 5.16
CA GLU A 79 10.16 0.25 4.46
C GLU A 79 9.86 0.41 2.98
N ASP A 80 10.22 1.58 2.45
CA ASP A 80 10.23 1.85 1.02
C ASP A 80 11.57 1.38 0.42
N ARG A 81 11.48 0.60 -0.65
CA ARG A 81 12.53 -0.25 -1.17
C ARG A 81 12.55 -0.16 -2.70
N PHE A 82 13.75 -0.08 -3.26
CA PHE A 82 13.94 -0.09 -4.71
C PHE A 82 14.74 -1.31 -5.15
N ALA A 83 14.30 -1.98 -6.22
CA ALA A 83 14.98 -3.14 -6.77
C ALA A 83 15.80 -2.79 -8.02
N LYS A 84 17.05 -3.27 -8.06
CA LYS A 84 17.91 -3.29 -9.25
C LYS A 84 18.23 -4.74 -9.61
N GLY A 85 17.69 -5.22 -10.73
CA GLY A 85 17.65 -6.63 -11.09
C GLY A 85 16.95 -7.45 -10.02
N HIS A 86 17.71 -8.31 -9.33
CA HIS A 86 17.20 -9.15 -8.24
C HIS A 86 17.66 -8.68 -6.84
N ILE A 87 18.20 -7.47 -6.74
CA ILE A 87 18.71 -6.91 -5.48
C ILE A 87 17.75 -5.84 -4.98
N VAL A 88 17.18 -6.04 -3.81
CA VAL A 88 16.34 -5.04 -3.11
C VAL A 88 17.21 -4.22 -2.16
N GLY A 89 17.24 -2.91 -2.37
CA GLY A 89 17.83 -1.93 -1.45
C GLY A 89 16.77 -1.06 -0.79
N LEU A 90 17.16 -0.27 0.22
CA LEU A 90 16.33 0.86 0.65
C LEU A 90 16.25 1.88 -0.49
N ASP A 91 15.05 2.42 -0.72
CA ASP A 91 14.93 3.51 -1.67
C ASP A 91 15.59 4.78 -1.11
N LYS A 92 16.23 5.54 -2.00
CA LYS A 92 16.90 6.80 -1.67
C LYS A 92 15.90 7.89 -1.31
N VAL A 93 14.70 7.82 -1.87
CA VAL A 93 13.59 8.70 -1.58
C VAL A 93 12.49 7.83 -0.98
N GLN A 94 12.01 8.20 0.20
CA GLN A 94 11.00 7.42 0.92
C GLN A 94 9.66 8.10 0.66
N ASN A 95 8.99 7.72 -0.41
CA ASN A 95 7.79 8.37 -0.92
C ASN A 95 6.51 7.63 -0.57
N TRP A 96 6.66 6.45 0.04
CA TRP A 96 5.55 5.67 0.54
C TRP A 96 5.36 5.96 2.02
N GLU A 97 4.16 6.41 2.36
CA GLU A 97 3.82 6.80 3.72
C GLU A 97 3.00 5.71 4.40
N PHE A 98 3.54 5.18 5.49
CA PHE A 98 2.86 4.23 6.36
C PHE A 98 1.64 4.85 7.04
N ILE A 99 0.51 4.13 7.03
CA ILE A 99 -0.71 4.52 7.76
C ILE A 99 -0.95 3.57 8.94
N GLU A 100 -1.09 2.27 8.66
CA GLU A 100 -1.32 1.26 9.71
C GLU A 100 -0.89 -0.14 9.27
N ALA A 101 -0.52 -0.97 10.25
CA ALA A 101 -0.36 -2.40 10.08
C ALA A 101 -0.94 -3.12 11.28
N THR A 102 -1.72 -4.17 11.03
CA THR A 102 -2.23 -5.05 12.08
C THR A 102 -2.11 -6.50 11.64
N GLU A 103 -2.00 -7.40 12.61
CA GLU A 103 -1.98 -8.84 12.36
C GLU A 103 -3.06 -9.47 13.24
N THR A 104 -4.04 -10.11 12.60
CA THR A 104 -5.15 -10.78 13.28
C THR A 104 -5.28 -12.21 12.77
N GLY A 105 -5.11 -13.19 13.66
CA GLY A 105 -5.18 -14.59 13.28
C GLY A 105 -4.04 -14.99 12.34
N GLU A 106 -4.36 -15.31 11.09
CA GLU A 106 -3.38 -15.65 10.04
C GLU A 106 -3.31 -14.59 8.93
N THR A 107 -3.81 -13.39 9.22
CA THR A 107 -3.96 -12.32 8.24
C THR A 107 -3.24 -11.06 8.72
N THR A 108 -2.40 -10.51 7.83
CA THR A 108 -1.78 -9.19 7.98
C THR A 108 -2.57 -8.18 7.16
N HIS A 109 -2.98 -7.10 7.82
CA HIS A 109 -3.50 -5.90 7.18
C HIS A 109 -2.39 -4.85 7.12
N LEU A 110 -2.17 -4.26 5.94
CA LEU A 110 -1.17 -3.22 5.75
C LEU A 110 -1.72 -2.09 4.89
N LYS A 111 -1.70 -0.87 5.42
CA LYS A 111 -2.24 0.32 4.79
C LYS A 111 -1.20 1.43 4.69
N PHE A 112 -1.12 2.03 3.52
CA PHE A 112 -0.15 3.07 3.20
C PHE A 112 -0.67 3.95 2.04
N ARG A 113 -0.03 5.08 1.82
CA ARG A 113 -0.29 5.94 0.67
C ARG A 113 0.99 6.25 -0.10
N ARG A 114 0.81 6.57 -1.38
CA ARG A 114 1.89 6.90 -2.32
C ARG A 114 1.39 8.00 -3.25
N ASP A 115 2.21 9.03 -3.46
CA ASP A 115 1.94 10.06 -4.46
C ASP A 115 2.02 9.45 -5.87
N PHE A 116 1.36 10.07 -6.85
CA PHE A 116 1.45 9.62 -8.25
C PHE A 116 2.88 9.72 -8.77
N ASP A 117 3.53 10.84 -8.48
CA ASP A 117 4.92 11.12 -8.81
C ASP A 117 5.77 11.03 -7.54
N THR A 118 6.60 10.00 -7.47
CA THR A 118 7.55 9.80 -6.37
C THR A 118 8.87 10.54 -6.62
N GLY A 119 9.01 11.24 -7.75
CA GLY A 119 10.21 12.02 -8.07
C GLY A 119 11.45 11.17 -8.32
N ASP A 120 11.29 9.86 -8.46
CA ASP A 120 12.37 8.92 -8.71
C ASP A 120 12.80 9.03 -10.18
N ALA A 121 14.03 9.51 -10.40
CA ALA A 121 14.64 9.73 -11.71
C ALA A 121 15.51 8.57 -12.18
#